data_AF-A0A0A9ACH2-F1
#
_entry.id   AF-A0A0A9ACH2-F1
#
_cell.length_a   1.000
_cell.length_b   1.000
_cell.length_c   1.000
_cell.angle_alpha   90.00
_cell.angle_beta   90.00
_cell.angle_gamma   90.00
#
_symmetry.space_group_name_H-M   'P 1'
#
loop_
_entity.id
_entity.type
_entity.pdbx_description
1 polymer ?
#
loop_
_entity_poly.entity_id
_entity_poly.type
_entity_poly.pdbx_seq_one_letter_code
_entity_poly.pdbx_strand_id
1 'polypeptide(L)'
;MRGIVRVLRAKDESEYVSNGNLALRLNRGLAVAGPALTGTAAVAAAFIGASEVGSWAAGVAVLGGALAAAVNTVEHGGQVGMVFELCRNVAGFYRKVQEDIEATLDEADVERRENGEVFETKVALLLGRSTSDLKQFRRMASASFKDEDIKDFAGKLF
;
A
#
# COMPACT_ATOMS: atom_id res chain seq x y z
N MET A 1 -21.74 0.16 -13.23
CA MET A 1 -20.33 0.08 -13.62
C MET A 1 -19.56 1.37 -13.33
N ARG A 2 -19.93 2.54 -13.88
CA ARG A 2 -19.24 3.82 -13.58
C ARG A 2 -19.07 4.18 -12.10
N GLY A 3 -20.04 3.84 -11.25
CA GLY A 3 -19.91 4.03 -9.79
C GLY A 3 -18.84 3.14 -9.16
N ILE A 4 -18.63 1.93 -9.68
CA ILE A 4 -17.58 1.00 -9.21
C ILE A 4 -16.20 1.55 -9.56
N VAL A 5 -16.03 2.03 -10.81
CA VAL A 5 -14.81 2.72 -11.28
C VAL A 5 -14.44 3.87 -10.35
N ARG A 6 -15.41 4.70 -9.96
CA ARG A 6 -15.17 5.80 -9.02
C ARG A 6 -14.71 5.30 -7.64
N VAL A 7 -15.34 4.27 -7.10
CA VAL A 7 -14.94 3.69 -5.79
C VAL A 7 -13.54 3.11 -5.86
N LEU A 8 -13.25 2.32 -6.90
CA LEU A 8 -11.92 1.73 -7.10
C LEU A 8 -10.83 2.79 -7.11
N ARG A 9 -11.06 3.90 -7.83
CA ARG A 9 -10.08 4.99 -7.93
C ARG A 9 -9.95 5.80 -6.64
N ALA A 10 -11.09 6.21 -6.06
CA ALA A 10 -11.13 7.12 -4.92
C ALA A 10 -10.75 6.43 -3.59
N LYS A 11 -11.03 5.13 -3.48
CA LYS A 11 -10.86 4.35 -2.26
C LYS A 11 -9.78 3.29 -2.41
N ASP A 12 -10.06 2.22 -3.15
CA ASP A 12 -9.19 1.04 -3.20
C ASP A 12 -7.76 1.39 -3.70
N GLU A 13 -7.62 1.93 -4.91
CA GLU A 13 -6.32 2.30 -5.49
C GLU A 13 -5.59 3.33 -4.61
N SER A 14 -6.27 4.41 -4.23
CA SER A 14 -5.68 5.50 -3.45
C SER A 14 -5.13 5.02 -2.10
N GLU A 15 -5.88 4.19 -1.37
CA GLU A 15 -5.43 3.68 -0.08
C GLU A 15 -4.24 2.71 -0.23
N TYR A 16 -4.28 1.80 -1.21
CA TYR A 16 -3.15 0.88 -1.43
C TYR A 16 -1.89 1.60 -1.94
N VAL A 17 -2.03 2.65 -2.77
CA VAL A 17 -0.90 3.51 -3.17
C VAL A 17 -0.34 4.28 -1.96
N SER A 18 -1.20 4.80 -1.09
CA SER A 18 -0.78 5.49 0.14
C SER A 18 -0.04 4.56 1.08
N ASN A 19 -0.59 3.37 1.33
CA ASN A 19 0.02 2.33 2.18
C ASN A 19 1.36 1.85 1.61
N GLY A 20 1.43 1.66 0.29
CA GLY A 20 2.68 1.37 -0.40
C GLY A 20 3.71 2.49 -0.20
N ASN A 21 3.34 3.76 -0.42
CA ASN A 21 4.23 4.89 -0.21
C ASN A 21 4.71 5.01 1.25
N LEU A 22 3.85 4.70 2.22
CA LEU A 22 4.24 4.66 3.64
C LEU A 22 5.27 3.55 3.89
N ALA A 23 5.02 2.33 3.40
CA ALA A 23 5.96 1.22 3.52
C ALA A 23 7.31 1.54 2.86
N LEU A 24 7.29 2.17 1.67
CA LEU A 24 8.50 2.60 0.96
C LEU A 24 9.30 3.65 1.75
N ARG A 25 8.60 4.64 2.34
CA ARG A 25 9.23 5.67 3.18
C ARG A 25 9.84 5.07 4.44
N LEU A 26 9.15 4.13 5.08
CA LEU A 26 9.68 3.39 6.24
C LEU A 26 10.93 2.59 5.84
N ASN A 27 10.86 1.81 4.77
CA ASN A 27 12.00 1.03 4.30
C ASN A 27 13.21 1.91 3.99
N ARG A 28 13.01 3.03 3.30
CA ARG A 28 14.08 3.98 2.99
C ARG A 28 14.64 4.64 4.26
N GLY A 29 13.79 4.97 5.22
CA GLY A 29 14.21 5.55 6.51
C GLY A 29 15.04 4.57 7.33
N LEU A 30 14.60 3.32 7.43
CA LEU A 30 15.30 2.25 8.13
C LEU A 30 16.64 1.91 7.47
N ALA A 31 16.69 1.82 6.14
CA ALA A 31 17.92 1.57 5.38
C ALA A 31 19.01 2.65 5.60
N VAL A 32 18.62 3.89 5.95
CA VAL A 32 19.55 4.96 6.30
C VAL A 32 19.88 4.94 7.80
N ALA A 33 18.86 4.74 8.64
CA ALA A 33 19.00 4.76 10.09
C ALA A 33 19.85 3.58 10.62
N GLY A 34 19.72 2.38 10.06
CA GLY A 34 20.43 1.18 10.50
C GLY A 34 21.95 1.34 10.46
N PRO A 35 22.55 1.68 9.30
CA PRO A 35 23.98 1.97 9.20
C PRO A 35 24.42 3.16 10.05
N ALA A 36 23.62 4.24 10.13
CA ALA A 36 23.95 5.42 10.92
C ALA A 36 24.02 5.11 12.43
N LEU A 37 23.05 4.36 12.96
CA LEU A 37 23.01 3.93 14.36
C LEU A 37 24.16 2.98 14.67
N THR A 38 24.44 2.03 13.77
CA THR A 38 25.57 1.09 13.91
C THR A 38 26.90 1.83 13.94
N GLY A 39 27.10 2.80 13.04
CA GLY A 39 28.31 3.61 12.99
C GLY A 39 28.47 4.46 14.25
N THR A 40 27.40 5.09 14.73
CA THR A 40 27.41 5.87 15.98
C THR A 40 27.75 5.00 17.18
N ALA A 41 27.16 3.80 17.26
CA ALA A 41 27.45 2.84 18.31
C ALA A 41 28.90 2.37 18.27
N ALA A 42 29.45 2.12 17.08
CA ALA A 42 30.84 1.70 16.90
C ALA A 42 31.83 2.80 17.32
N VAL A 43 31.57 4.05 16.94
CA VAL A 43 32.39 5.20 17.37
C VAL A 43 32.32 5.35 18.89
N ALA A 44 31.13 5.31 19.48
CA ALA A 44 30.97 5.39 20.94
C ALA A 44 31.69 4.23 21.66
N ALA A 45 31.62 3.02 21.11
CA ALA A 45 32.31 1.85 21.67
C ALA A 45 33.84 2.04 21.74
N ALA A 46 34.43 2.73 20.77
CA ALA A 46 35.87 3.03 20.75
C ALA A 46 36.32 3.96 21.90
N PHE A 47 35.41 4.73 22.51
CA PHE A 47 35.71 5.67 23.59
C PHE A 47 35.36 5.17 24.99
N ILE A 48 34.86 3.94 25.15
CA ILE A 48 34.45 3.38 26.46
C ILE A 48 35.60 3.38 27.49
N GLY A 49 36.86 3.35 27.05
CA GLY A 49 38.05 3.40 27.92
C GLY A 49 38.64 4.79 28.21
N ALA A 50 38.06 5.87 27.69
CA ALA A 50 38.56 7.23 27.90
C ALA A 50 38.02 7.82 29.22
N SER A 51 38.88 8.41 30.06
CA SER A 51 38.60 8.73 31.47
C SER A 51 37.40 9.65 31.75
N GLU A 52 37.07 10.58 30.86
CA GLU A 52 35.89 11.47 31.03
C GLU A 52 34.74 11.19 30.04
N VAL A 53 35.05 10.61 28.88
CA VAL A 53 34.06 10.31 27.82
C VAL A 53 33.48 8.89 27.96
N GLY A 54 34.15 7.98 28.66
CA GLY A 54 33.76 6.57 28.75
C GLY A 54 32.43 6.30 29.44
N SER A 55 32.06 7.12 30.44
CA SER A 55 30.84 6.89 31.26
C SER A 55 29.53 7.01 30.46
N TRP A 56 29.42 8.00 29.57
CA TRP A 56 28.26 8.18 28.68
C TRP A 56 28.41 7.42 27.35
N ALA A 57 29.64 7.21 26.88
CA ALA A 57 29.92 6.46 25.65
C ALA A 57 29.45 5.01 25.71
N ALA A 58 29.55 4.35 26.87
CA ALA A 58 29.02 2.99 27.04
C ALA A 58 27.49 2.93 26.86
N GLY A 59 26.77 3.92 27.41
CA GLY A 59 25.31 4.02 27.25
C GLY A 59 24.91 4.26 25.79
N VAL A 60 25.61 5.16 25.09
CA VAL A 60 25.37 5.45 23.67
C VAL A 60 25.69 4.23 22.79
N ALA A 61 26.75 3.50 23.08
CA ALA A 61 27.12 2.28 22.35
C ALA A 61 26.04 1.18 22.48
N VAL A 62 25.54 0.93 23.71
CA VAL A 62 24.50 -0.08 23.96
C VAL A 62 23.17 0.33 23.32
N LEU A 63 22.72 1.56 23.53
CA LEU A 63 21.46 2.06 22.95
C LEU A 63 21.52 2.07 21.42
N GLY A 64 22.61 2.58 20.85
CA GLY A 64 22.80 2.63 19.39
C GLY A 64 22.87 1.23 18.78
N GLY A 65 23.57 0.28 19.42
CA GLY A 65 23.64 -1.10 18.97
C GLY A 65 22.29 -1.82 19.04
N ALA A 66 21.53 -1.63 20.12
CA ALA A 66 20.20 -2.21 20.27
C ALA A 66 19.20 -1.64 19.24
N LEU A 67 19.21 -0.33 19.01
CA LEU A 67 18.38 0.33 18.00
C LEU A 67 18.78 -0.11 16.59
N ALA A 68 20.08 -0.21 16.29
CA ALA A 68 20.57 -0.73 15.03
C ALA A 68 20.08 -2.17 14.78
N ALA A 69 20.16 -3.04 15.79
CA ALA A 69 19.65 -4.41 15.68
C ALA A 69 18.13 -4.44 15.43
N ALA A 70 17.35 -3.61 16.13
CA ALA A 70 15.91 -3.50 15.92
C ALA A 70 15.55 -2.97 14.51
N VAL A 71 16.26 -1.96 14.02
CA VAL A 71 16.08 -1.46 12.65
C VAL A 71 16.40 -2.56 11.63
N ASN A 72 17.49 -3.28 11.84
CA ASN A 72 17.91 -4.34 10.92
C ASN A 72 16.94 -5.52 10.91
N THR A 73 16.36 -5.90 12.06
CA THR A 73 15.34 -6.96 12.13
C THR A 73 14.02 -6.54 11.51
N VAL A 74 13.62 -5.28 11.63
CA VAL A 74 12.41 -4.78 10.95
C VAL A 74 12.62 -4.72 9.44
N GLU A 75 13.77 -4.23 8.98
CA GLU A 75 14.09 -4.14 7.55
C GLU A 75 14.19 -5.52 6.89
N HIS A 76 14.98 -6.44 7.45
CA HIS A 76 15.24 -7.75 6.86
C HIS A 76 14.21 -8.81 7.26
N GLY A 77 13.77 -8.81 8.51
CA GLY A 77 12.80 -9.78 9.05
C GLY A 77 11.35 -9.42 8.73
N GLY A 78 11.03 -8.12 8.68
CA GLY A 78 9.69 -7.63 8.33
C GLY A 78 9.41 -7.59 6.83
N GLN A 79 10.41 -7.82 5.98
CA GLN A 79 10.32 -7.77 4.52
C GLN A 79 9.48 -6.59 4.02
N VAL A 80 9.74 -5.39 4.56
CA VAL A 80 8.94 -4.19 4.29
C VAL A 80 8.91 -3.86 2.79
N GLY A 81 9.98 -4.20 2.06
CA GLY A 81 10.00 -4.15 0.59
C GLY A 81 8.99 -5.07 -0.09
N MET A 82 8.77 -6.28 0.42
CA MET A 82 7.74 -7.20 -0.10
C MET A 82 6.33 -6.69 0.18
N VAL A 83 6.11 -6.04 1.34
CA VAL A 83 4.82 -5.40 1.66
C VAL A 83 4.54 -4.22 0.72
N PHE A 84 5.56 -3.42 0.40
CA PHE A 84 5.44 -2.37 -0.62
C PHE A 84 5.03 -2.94 -1.98
N GLU A 85 5.71 -4.00 -2.45
CA GLU A 85 5.38 -4.66 -3.71
C GLU A 85 3.97 -5.26 -3.70
N LEU A 86 3.52 -5.81 -2.58
CA LEU A 86 2.15 -6.29 -2.41
C LEU A 86 1.15 -5.13 -2.57
N CYS A 87 1.34 -4.03 -1.84
CA CYS A 87 0.46 -2.86 -1.97
C CYS A 87 0.45 -2.30 -3.39
N ARG A 88 1.63 -2.21 -4.03
CA ARG A 88 1.78 -1.77 -5.42
C ARG A 88 1.05 -2.70 -6.39
N ASN A 89 1.14 -4.00 -6.18
CA ASN A 89 0.47 -5.01 -7.00
C ASN A 89 -1.05 -4.96 -6.84
N VAL A 90 -1.54 -4.82 -5.61
CA VAL A 90 -2.99 -4.71 -5.34
C VAL A 90 -3.57 -3.41 -5.92
N ALA A 91 -2.87 -2.28 -5.78
CA ALA A 91 -3.26 -1.04 -6.45
C ALA A 91 -3.29 -1.20 -7.98
N GLY A 92 -2.26 -1.84 -8.56
CA GLY A 92 -2.19 -2.14 -9.98
C GLY A 92 -3.32 -3.06 -10.46
N PHE A 93 -3.72 -4.04 -9.64
CA PHE A 93 -4.86 -4.90 -9.91
C PHE A 93 -6.16 -4.09 -10.01
N TYR A 94 -6.47 -3.24 -9.01
CA TYR A 94 -7.68 -2.43 -9.03
C TYR A 94 -7.71 -1.43 -10.18
N ARG A 95 -6.56 -0.82 -10.49
CA ARG A 95 -6.42 0.05 -11.66
C ARG A 95 -6.69 -0.70 -12.97
N LYS A 96 -6.17 -1.92 -13.11
CA LYS A 96 -6.46 -2.75 -14.29
C LYS A 96 -7.95 -3.10 -14.41
N VAL A 97 -8.60 -3.45 -13.29
CA VAL A 97 -10.05 -3.68 -13.27
C VAL A 97 -10.82 -2.43 -13.68
N GLN A 98 -10.37 -1.25 -13.24
CA GLN A 98 -10.96 0.03 -13.63
C GLN A 98 -10.81 0.28 -15.14
N GLU A 99 -9.60 0.14 -15.68
CA GLU A 99 -9.29 0.34 -17.10
C GLU A 99 -10.08 -0.64 -17.98
N ASP A 100 -10.20 -1.91 -17.58
CA ASP A 100 -11.03 -2.91 -18.26
C ASP A 100 -12.52 -2.50 -18.26
N ILE A 101 -13.02 -1.94 -17.15
CA ILE A 101 -14.42 -1.50 -17.10
C ILE A 101 -14.66 -0.29 -18.01
N GLU A 102 -13.74 0.67 -18.01
CA GLU A 102 -13.83 1.86 -18.88
C GLU A 102 -13.77 1.46 -20.35
N ALA A 103 -12.84 0.56 -20.73
CA ALA A 103 -12.73 0.05 -22.09
C ALA A 103 -14.01 -0.66 -22.57
N THR A 104 -14.63 -1.50 -21.72
CA THR A 104 -15.89 -2.16 -22.07
C THR A 104 -17.05 -1.17 -22.20
N LEU A 105 -17.06 -0.08 -21.42
CA LEU A 105 -18.12 0.94 -21.49
C LEU A 105 -17.99 1.86 -22.70
N ASP A 106 -16.77 2.13 -23.16
CA ASP A 106 -16.48 3.01 -24.29
C ASP A 106 -16.44 2.25 -25.64
N GLU A 107 -16.53 0.92 -25.65
CA GLU A 107 -16.60 0.11 -26.88
C GLU A 107 -17.86 0.46 -27.70
N ALA A 108 -17.63 1.06 -28.88
CA ALA A 108 -18.68 1.52 -29.78
C ALA A 108 -19.16 0.40 -30.72
N ASP A 109 -18.29 -0.57 -31.01
CA ASP A 109 -18.58 -1.68 -31.92
C ASP A 109 -19.44 -2.74 -31.24
N VAL A 110 -20.66 -2.93 -31.75
CA VAL A 110 -21.65 -3.85 -31.19
C VAL A 110 -21.18 -5.31 -31.28
N GLU A 111 -20.38 -5.69 -32.29
CA GLU A 111 -19.88 -7.06 -32.44
C GLU A 111 -18.76 -7.37 -31.44
N ARG A 112 -18.07 -6.34 -30.94
CA ARG A 112 -16.99 -6.46 -29.95
C ARG A 112 -17.48 -6.26 -28.51
N ARG A 113 -18.71 -5.78 -28.32
CA ARG A 113 -19.28 -5.55 -26.98
C ARG A 113 -19.43 -6.86 -26.22
N GLU A 114 -18.87 -6.88 -25.02
CA GLU A 114 -19.06 -7.98 -24.08
C GLU A 114 -20.53 -8.05 -23.61
N ASN A 115 -21.04 -9.25 -23.39
CA ASN A 115 -22.37 -9.44 -22.82
C ASN A 115 -22.42 -8.83 -21.41
N GLY A 116 -23.42 -7.98 -21.15
CA GLY A 116 -23.52 -7.24 -19.89
C GLY A 116 -23.61 -8.11 -18.62
N GLU A 117 -24.25 -9.27 -18.70
CA GLU A 117 -24.38 -10.19 -17.55
C GLU A 117 -23.06 -10.94 -17.29
N VAL A 118 -22.37 -11.36 -18.35
CA VAL A 118 -21.03 -11.98 -18.27
C VAL A 118 -20.03 -10.98 -17.72
N PHE A 119 -20.08 -9.74 -18.21
CA PHE A 119 -19.22 -8.65 -17.75
C PHE A 119 -19.48 -8.29 -16.28
N GLU A 120 -20.74 -8.16 -15.86
CA GLU A 120 -21.08 -7.89 -14.45
C GLU A 120 -20.59 -9.02 -13.53
N THR A 121 -20.74 -10.28 -13.97
CA THR A 121 -20.26 -11.45 -13.23
C THR A 121 -18.73 -11.48 -13.14
N LYS A 122 -18.02 -11.18 -14.24
CA LYS A 122 -16.56 -11.07 -14.29
C LYS A 122 -16.05 -10.03 -13.29
N VAL A 123 -16.63 -8.84 -13.28
CA VAL A 123 -16.26 -7.77 -12.34
C VAL A 123 -16.59 -8.16 -10.90
N ALA A 124 -17.72 -8.83 -10.66
CA ALA A 124 -18.09 -9.31 -9.32
C ALA A 124 -17.04 -10.30 -8.78
N LEU A 125 -16.61 -11.26 -9.60
CA LEU A 125 -15.56 -12.22 -9.26
C LEU A 125 -14.22 -11.54 -8.99
N LEU A 126 -13.80 -10.60 -9.85
CA LEU A 126 -12.56 -9.84 -9.67
C LEU A 126 -12.57 -8.93 -8.43
N LEU A 127 -13.74 -8.62 -7.89
CA LEU A 127 -13.87 -7.84 -6.65
C LEU A 127 -14.18 -8.72 -5.43
N GLY A 128 -14.32 -10.04 -5.59
CA GLY A 128 -14.71 -10.95 -4.51
C GLY A 128 -16.12 -10.67 -3.97
N ARG A 129 -17.01 -10.17 -4.82
CA ARG A 129 -18.38 -9.76 -4.48
C ARG A 129 -19.40 -10.54 -5.29
N SER A 130 -20.65 -10.50 -4.83
CA SER A 130 -21.80 -10.93 -5.63
C SER A 130 -22.21 -9.84 -6.62
N THR A 131 -22.91 -10.21 -7.69
CA THR A 131 -23.49 -9.23 -8.65
C THR A 131 -24.51 -8.32 -7.97
N SER A 132 -25.26 -8.82 -6.97
CA SER A 132 -26.16 -8.00 -6.16
C SER A 132 -25.43 -6.94 -5.32
N ASP A 133 -24.27 -7.28 -4.75
CA ASP A 133 -23.45 -6.33 -3.99
C ASP A 133 -22.99 -5.17 -4.89
N LEU A 134 -22.69 -5.42 -6.16
CA LEU A 134 -22.24 -4.37 -7.09
C LEU A 134 -23.29 -3.27 -7.31
N LYS A 135 -24.58 -3.60 -7.20
CA LYS A 135 -25.68 -2.65 -7.41
C LYS A 135 -25.66 -1.51 -6.40
N GLN A 136 -25.13 -1.73 -5.19
CA GLN A 136 -25.02 -0.70 -4.16
C GLN A 136 -24.15 0.48 -4.57
N PHE A 137 -23.19 0.25 -5.47
CA PHE A 137 -22.26 1.28 -5.97
C PHE A 137 -22.88 2.15 -7.07
N ARG A 138 -24.08 1.79 -7.57
CA ARG A 138 -24.77 2.57 -8.60
C ARG A 138 -25.04 4.01 -8.16
N ARG A 139 -25.37 4.23 -6.88
CA ARG A 139 -25.61 5.56 -6.31
C ARG A 139 -24.37 6.47 -6.39
N MET A 140 -23.18 5.87 -6.34
CA MET A 140 -21.90 6.58 -6.36
C MET A 140 -21.52 7.03 -7.77
N ALA A 141 -22.22 6.55 -8.81
CA ALA A 141 -22.05 7.04 -10.18
C ALA A 141 -22.58 8.47 -10.39
N SER A 142 -23.39 8.98 -9.45
CA SER A 142 -23.96 10.33 -9.54
C SER A 142 -22.89 11.40 -9.35
N ALA A 143 -22.87 12.42 -10.21
CA ALA A 143 -21.99 13.58 -10.07
C ALA A 143 -22.20 14.35 -8.74
N SER A 144 -23.38 14.22 -8.13
CA SER A 144 -23.71 14.83 -6.83
C SER A 144 -23.14 14.07 -5.63
N PHE A 145 -22.68 12.81 -5.82
CA PHE A 145 -22.08 12.02 -4.75
C PHE A 145 -20.61 12.42 -4.59
N LYS A 146 -20.20 12.83 -3.38
CA LYS A 146 -18.81 13.21 -3.13
C LYS A 146 -17.95 11.97 -2.90
N ASP A 147 -16.71 12.03 -3.37
CA ASP A 147 -15.76 10.92 -3.18
C ASP A 147 -15.44 10.70 -1.69
N GLU A 148 -15.49 11.76 -0.87
CA GLU A 148 -15.34 11.73 0.59
C GLU A 148 -16.42 10.88 1.30
N ASP A 149 -17.60 10.76 0.70
CA ASP A 149 -18.71 9.98 1.25
C ASP A 149 -18.57 8.47 0.96
N ILE A 150 -17.55 8.07 0.18
CA ILE A 150 -17.24 6.67 -0.12
C ILE A 150 -16.52 6.04 1.08
N LYS A 151 -17.30 5.30 1.88
CA LYS A 151 -16.78 4.58 3.05
C LYS A 151 -16.39 3.14 2.75
N ASP A 152 -17.06 2.51 1.79
CA ASP A 152 -16.89 1.09 1.47
C ASP A 152 -15.90 0.88 0.33
N PHE A 153 -15.06 -0.15 0.45
CA PHE A 153 -14.22 -0.65 -0.63
C PHE A 153 -15.03 -1.38 -1.69
N ALA A 154 -14.62 -1.26 -2.94
CA ALA A 154 -15.17 -2.06 -4.02
C ALA A 154 -14.70 -3.52 -3.89
N GLY A 155 -13.42 -3.74 -3.59
CA GLY A 155 -12.86 -5.07 -3.35
C GLY A 155 -13.21 -5.65 -1.99
N LYS A 156 -13.38 -6.98 -1.93
CA LYS A 156 -13.42 -7.80 -0.70
C LYS A 156 -12.32 -8.88 -0.66
N LEU A 157 -11.47 -8.93 -1.68
CA LEU A 157 -10.45 -9.98 -1.85
C LEU A 157 -9.22 -9.82 -0.94
N PHE A 158 -8.89 -8.58 -0.58
CA PHE A 158 -7.69 -8.22 0.17
C PHE A 158 -8.05 -7.35 1.37
#